data_AF-A0A919AM28-F1
#
_entry.id   AF-A0A919AM28-F1
#
_cell.length_a   1.000
_cell.length_b   1.000
_cell.length_c   1.000
_cell.angle_alpha   90.00
_cell.angle_beta   90.00
_cell.angle_gamma   90.00
#
_symmetry.space_group_name_H-M   'P 1'
#
loop_
_entity.id
_entity.type
_entity.pdbx_description
1 polymer ?
#
loop_
_entity_poly.entity_id
_entity_poly.type
_entity_poly.pdbx_seq_one_letter_code
_entity_poly.pdbx_strand_id
1 'polypeptide(L)'
;MTLFAQDTLMHKEAREAGAVVAHQYAANLPIIEKLITELRASPPHAIVTCARGSSDHAATYAKYMFETQVGLLTSSAAPSVRSVYGSTLKLNNTLFVAISQSGASPDLVATAQAAKDAGALVVAFVNVSDSPLAALADYFIPLHAGPENSVAATKTYIATLAAILQFTAHWSRSAPLLSAVDNLSTDLLQAADLDWSAATKILSNARNFFVIGRGTSFGIAQEAALKFKETSGLHAEAYSAAEVKHGPMAIVGQDFPILVFRQEDQTAESIDSVVEDFIGRGARVMVAGKDFDGAVNLPYIVDRHPAVAPILLVQSFYIMVNALSVMRGYNPDKPPHLNKVTETV
;
A
#
# COMPACT_ATOMS: atom_id res chain seq x y z
N MET A 1 -2.55 -13.57 -30.33
CA MET A 1 -1.46 -12.58 -30.20
C MET A 1 -0.78 -12.86 -28.86
N THR A 2 0.51 -13.18 -28.85
CA THR A 2 1.23 -13.46 -27.59
C THR A 2 1.38 -12.15 -26.83
N LEU A 3 0.86 -12.09 -25.60
CA LEU A 3 1.00 -10.94 -24.72
C LEU A 3 2.40 -10.97 -24.08
N PHE A 4 3.17 -9.90 -24.19
CA PHE A 4 4.45 -9.78 -23.50
C PHE A 4 4.31 -8.89 -22.26
N ALA A 5 5.10 -9.18 -21.22
CA ALA A 5 5.01 -8.49 -19.92
C ALA A 5 5.19 -6.97 -20.04
N GLN A 6 6.13 -6.52 -20.88
CA GLN A 6 6.42 -5.10 -21.10
C GLN A 6 5.34 -4.33 -21.88
N ASP A 7 4.46 -5.06 -22.58
CA ASP A 7 3.44 -4.44 -23.44
C ASP A 7 2.14 -4.10 -22.68
N THR A 8 1.95 -4.72 -21.51
CA THR A 8 0.78 -4.52 -20.65
C THR A 8 0.68 -3.08 -20.14
N LEU A 9 -0.55 -2.64 -19.85
CA LEU A 9 -0.80 -1.37 -19.19
C LEU A 9 -0.29 -1.41 -17.75
N MET A 10 -0.48 -2.51 -17.02
CA MET A 10 0.00 -2.67 -15.65
C MET A 10 1.51 -2.42 -15.55
N HIS A 11 2.31 -2.95 -16.48
CA HIS A 11 3.76 -2.70 -16.50
C HIS A 11 4.09 -1.24 -16.74
N LYS A 12 3.47 -0.63 -17.76
CA LYS A 12 3.73 0.78 -18.13
C LYS A 12 3.33 1.71 -17.00
N GLU A 13 2.14 1.53 -16.44
CA GLU A 13 1.60 2.33 -15.34
C GLU A 13 2.42 2.16 -14.07
N ALA A 14 2.88 0.95 -13.73
CA ALA A 14 3.77 0.73 -12.59
C ALA A 14 5.10 1.49 -12.73
N ARG A 15 5.65 1.61 -13.95
CA ARG A 15 6.91 2.32 -14.21
C ARG A 15 6.76 3.84 -14.23
N GLU A 16 5.54 4.36 -14.37
CA GLU A 16 5.26 5.81 -14.30
C GLU A 16 5.31 6.36 -12.86
N ALA A 17 5.26 5.49 -11.84
CA ALA A 17 5.09 5.90 -10.44
C ALA A 17 6.16 6.88 -9.93
N GLY A 18 7.43 6.71 -10.33
CA GLY A 18 8.50 7.66 -9.94
C GLY A 18 8.25 9.08 -10.46
N ALA A 19 7.81 9.21 -11.72
CA ALA A 19 7.48 10.51 -12.33
C ALA A 19 6.21 11.11 -11.73
N VAL A 20 5.20 10.27 -11.44
CA VAL A 20 3.99 10.67 -10.73
C VAL A 20 4.33 11.27 -9.36
N VAL A 21 5.16 10.58 -8.57
CA VAL A 21 5.55 11.03 -7.23
C VAL A 21 6.34 12.34 -7.28
N ALA A 22 7.22 12.52 -8.27
CA ALA A 22 7.95 13.78 -8.46
C ALA A 22 7.00 14.97 -8.70
N HIS A 23 6.01 14.81 -9.59
CA HIS A 23 5.02 15.84 -9.85
C HIS A 23 4.10 16.09 -8.64
N GLN A 24 3.62 15.00 -8.02
CA GLN A 24 2.73 15.02 -6.88
C GLN A 24 3.33 15.79 -5.69
N TYR A 25 4.60 15.55 -5.37
CA TYR A 25 5.26 16.19 -4.22
C TYR A 25 5.22 17.73 -4.31
N ALA A 26 5.63 18.26 -5.46
CA ALA A 26 5.65 19.71 -5.69
C ALA A 26 4.24 20.31 -5.71
N ALA A 27 3.27 19.61 -6.30
CA ALA A 27 1.89 20.10 -6.41
C ALA A 27 1.15 20.11 -5.06
N ASN A 28 1.42 19.12 -4.20
CA ASN A 28 0.74 18.97 -2.91
C ASN A 28 1.33 19.82 -1.78
N LEU A 29 2.57 20.28 -1.91
CA LEU A 29 3.28 20.96 -0.81
C LEU A 29 2.48 22.14 -0.20
N PRO A 30 1.91 23.08 -0.97
CA PRO A 30 1.15 24.20 -0.38
C PRO A 30 -0.11 23.75 0.37
N ILE A 31 -0.79 22.69 -0.12
CA ILE A 31 -2.01 22.14 0.49
C ILE A 31 -1.64 21.47 1.82
N ILE A 32 -0.58 20.66 1.81
CA ILE A 32 -0.07 19.98 2.99
C ILE A 32 0.38 20.98 4.05
N GLU A 33 1.16 22.01 3.70
CA GLU A 33 1.61 23.03 4.66
C GLU A 33 0.45 23.77 5.32
N LYS A 34 -0.58 24.12 4.54
CA LYS A 34 -1.80 24.73 5.06
C LYS A 34 -2.52 23.81 6.04
N LEU A 35 -2.74 22.55 5.65
CA LEU A 35 -3.38 21.54 6.50
C LEU A 35 -2.59 21.30 7.79
N ILE A 36 -1.27 21.15 7.71
CA ILE A 36 -0.41 20.95 8.89
C ILE A 36 -0.47 22.17 9.83
N THR A 37 -0.58 23.38 9.28
CA THR A 37 -0.76 24.60 10.10
C THR A 37 -2.06 24.53 10.90
N GLU A 38 -3.17 24.14 10.27
CA GLU A 38 -4.46 23.96 10.93
C GLU A 38 -4.42 22.84 11.99
N LEU A 39 -3.90 21.67 11.62
CA LEU A 39 -3.76 20.53 12.54
C LEU A 39 -2.86 20.84 13.75
N ARG A 40 -1.92 21.77 13.62
CA ARG A 40 -1.09 22.23 14.75
C ARG A 40 -1.80 23.25 15.62
N ALA A 41 -2.62 24.12 15.01
CA ALA A 41 -3.41 25.09 15.75
C ALA A 41 -4.56 24.42 16.54
N SER A 42 -5.13 23.34 15.99
CA SER A 42 -6.16 22.53 16.64
C SER A 42 -5.83 21.03 16.48
N PRO A 43 -5.00 20.46 17.38
CA PRO A 43 -4.61 19.07 17.29
C PRO A 43 -5.79 18.11 17.45
N PRO A 44 -6.01 17.18 16.49
CA PRO A 44 -7.03 16.16 16.64
C PRO A 44 -6.62 15.17 17.73
N HIS A 45 -7.61 14.57 18.40
CA HIS A 45 -7.37 13.55 19.42
C HIS A 45 -7.03 12.18 18.84
N ALA A 46 -7.50 11.89 17.62
CA ALA A 46 -7.31 10.63 16.94
C ALA A 46 -7.49 10.81 15.43
N ILE A 47 -7.04 9.81 14.69
CA ILE A 47 -7.22 9.71 13.24
C ILE A 47 -8.14 8.52 12.95
N VAL A 48 -9.05 8.71 12.00
CA VAL A 48 -9.90 7.64 11.49
C VAL A 48 -9.68 7.53 9.99
N THR A 49 -9.21 6.38 9.51
CA THR A 49 -9.04 6.12 8.08
C THR A 49 -10.29 5.44 7.51
N CYS A 50 -10.62 5.70 6.24
CA CYS A 50 -11.69 5.00 5.54
C CYS A 50 -11.33 4.80 4.08
N ALA A 51 -11.34 3.55 3.63
CA ALA A 51 -10.88 3.15 2.31
C ALA A 51 -11.42 1.76 1.95
N ARG A 52 -11.13 1.28 0.73
CA ARG A 52 -11.47 -0.06 0.25
C ARG A 52 -10.36 -0.63 -0.65
N GLY A 53 -10.17 -1.95 -0.63
CA GLY A 53 -9.22 -2.65 -1.50
C GLY A 53 -7.79 -2.15 -1.33
N SER A 54 -7.07 -1.90 -2.44
CA SER A 54 -5.72 -1.33 -2.40
C SER A 54 -5.62 -0.03 -1.60
N SER A 55 -6.64 0.82 -1.61
CA SER A 55 -6.65 2.04 -0.78
C SER A 55 -6.69 1.74 0.72
N ASP A 56 -7.26 0.61 1.14
CA ASP A 56 -7.31 0.18 2.55
C ASP A 56 -5.98 -0.44 3.01
N HIS A 57 -5.27 -1.09 2.09
CA HIS A 57 -3.88 -1.49 2.33
C HIS A 57 -2.96 -0.25 2.51
N ALA A 58 -3.23 0.83 1.78
CA ALA A 58 -2.56 2.11 1.98
C ALA A 58 -2.96 2.76 3.32
N ALA A 59 -4.22 2.63 3.75
CA ALA A 59 -4.66 3.04 5.08
C ALA A 59 -3.94 2.25 6.20
N THR A 60 -3.62 0.98 5.97
CA THR A 60 -2.82 0.17 6.91
C THR A 60 -1.39 0.71 7.02
N TYR A 61 -0.74 1.07 5.91
CA TYR A 61 0.54 1.79 5.94
C TYR A 61 0.42 3.13 6.69
N ALA A 62 -0.64 3.90 6.40
CA ALA A 62 -0.91 5.19 7.04
C ALA A 62 -1.03 5.09 8.56
N LYS A 63 -1.72 4.05 9.06
CA LYS A 63 -1.86 3.79 10.50
C LYS A 63 -0.50 3.75 11.19
N TYR A 64 0.45 2.96 10.67
CA TYR A 64 1.78 2.88 11.26
C TYR A 64 2.56 4.20 11.14
N MET A 65 2.43 4.90 10.02
CA MET A 65 3.07 6.21 9.84
C MET A 65 2.54 7.23 10.85
N PHE A 66 1.22 7.34 11.01
CA PHE A 66 0.60 8.28 11.93
C PHE A 66 0.90 7.94 13.39
N GLU A 67 0.81 6.67 13.78
CA GLU A 67 1.05 6.26 15.17
C GLU A 67 2.52 6.39 15.57
N THR A 68 3.46 6.05 14.67
CA THR A 68 4.89 6.06 15.01
C THR A 68 5.57 7.40 14.80
N GLN A 69 5.10 8.22 13.85
CA GLN A 69 5.76 9.50 13.50
C GLN A 69 5.02 10.72 14.03
N VAL A 70 3.70 10.65 14.19
CA VAL A 70 2.87 11.76 14.70
C VAL A 70 2.41 11.50 16.15
N GLY A 71 2.26 10.23 16.54
CA GLY A 71 1.86 9.85 17.89
C GLY A 71 0.35 9.88 18.12
N LEU A 72 -0.46 9.77 17.06
CA LEU A 72 -1.92 9.77 17.16
C LEU A 72 -2.51 8.39 16.89
N LEU A 73 -3.38 7.93 17.80
CA LEU A 73 -4.16 6.71 17.64
C LEU A 73 -4.90 6.75 16.30
N THR A 74 -4.75 5.69 15.51
CA THR A 74 -5.39 5.57 14.20
C THR A 74 -6.28 4.33 14.14
N SER A 75 -7.56 4.53 13.84
CA SER A 75 -8.54 3.46 13.67
C SER A 75 -9.09 3.42 12.25
N SER A 76 -9.47 2.24 11.76
CA SER A 76 -10.18 2.10 10.49
C SER A 76 -11.69 2.19 10.72
N ALA A 77 -12.39 2.99 9.91
CA ALA A 77 -13.83 3.03 9.83
C ALA A 77 -14.34 2.03 8.79
N ALA A 78 -15.16 1.08 9.23
CA ALA A 78 -15.89 0.20 8.33
C ALA A 78 -17.03 0.98 7.64
N PRO A 79 -17.04 1.12 6.30
CA PRO A 79 -18.04 1.93 5.61
C PRO A 79 -19.49 1.50 5.87
N SER A 80 -19.71 0.19 6.08
CA SER A 80 -21.03 -0.37 6.36
C SER A 80 -21.67 0.16 7.64
N VAL A 81 -20.88 0.62 8.63
CA VAL A 81 -21.39 1.23 9.86
C VAL A 81 -22.34 2.39 9.54
N ARG A 82 -22.00 3.19 8.52
CA ARG A 82 -22.88 4.24 8.04
C ARG A 82 -23.84 3.76 6.97
N SER A 83 -23.34 3.12 5.91
CA SER A 83 -24.17 2.85 4.72
C SER A 83 -25.23 1.76 4.93
N VAL A 84 -24.96 0.76 5.75
CA VAL A 84 -25.89 -0.35 6.04
C VAL A 84 -26.61 -0.13 7.37
N TYR A 85 -25.87 0.17 8.44
CA TYR A 85 -26.43 0.26 9.79
C TYR A 85 -26.99 1.65 10.14
N GLY A 86 -26.78 2.66 9.29
CA GLY A 86 -27.24 4.03 9.55
C GLY A 86 -26.66 4.68 10.81
N SER A 87 -25.61 4.09 11.40
CA SER A 87 -25.05 4.55 12.66
C SER A 87 -24.17 5.78 12.46
N THR A 88 -24.18 6.69 13.44
CA THR A 88 -23.33 7.88 13.45
C THR A 88 -22.28 7.73 14.55
N LEU A 89 -21.01 7.78 14.16
CA LEU A 89 -19.89 7.78 15.10
C LEU A 89 -19.70 9.17 15.72
N LYS A 90 -19.19 9.22 16.95
CA LYS A 90 -18.81 10.48 17.61
C LYS A 90 -17.39 10.83 17.18
N LEU A 91 -17.25 11.73 16.21
CA LEU A 91 -15.97 12.04 15.56
C LEU A 91 -15.52 13.50 15.76
N ASN A 92 -16.13 14.22 16.71
CA ASN A 92 -15.69 15.56 17.08
C ASN A 92 -14.20 15.58 17.46
N ASN A 93 -13.48 16.56 16.94
CA ASN A 93 -12.03 16.73 17.14
C ASN A 93 -11.18 15.52 16.70
N THR A 94 -11.61 14.84 15.62
CA THR A 94 -10.82 13.81 14.96
C THR A 94 -10.46 14.23 13.54
N LEU A 95 -9.35 13.70 13.03
CA LEU A 95 -9.00 13.80 11.63
C LEU A 95 -9.53 12.56 10.90
N PHE A 96 -10.45 12.75 9.97
CA PHE A 96 -10.98 11.67 9.13
C PHE A 96 -10.26 11.65 7.78
N VAL A 97 -9.52 10.58 7.51
CA VAL A 97 -8.71 10.39 6.29
C VAL A 97 -9.41 9.42 5.36
N ALA A 98 -10.00 9.94 4.29
CA ALA A 98 -10.60 9.13 3.24
C ALA A 98 -9.59 8.89 2.10
N ILE A 99 -9.47 7.65 1.63
CA ILE A 99 -8.52 7.28 0.57
C ILE A 99 -9.26 6.56 -0.56
N SER A 100 -9.15 7.08 -1.78
CA SER A 100 -9.84 6.49 -2.94
C SER A 100 -9.18 6.83 -4.26
N GLN A 101 -9.10 5.88 -5.20
CA GLN A 101 -8.71 6.22 -6.57
C GLN A 101 -9.78 7.10 -7.24
N SER A 102 -11.03 6.64 -7.25
CA SER A 102 -12.13 7.27 -8.00
C SER A 102 -12.89 8.35 -7.21
N GLY A 103 -12.85 8.29 -5.88
CA GLY A 103 -13.65 9.17 -5.01
C GLY A 103 -15.17 9.02 -5.20
N ALA A 104 -15.62 7.96 -5.85
CA ALA A 104 -17.01 7.80 -6.29
C ALA A 104 -17.79 6.69 -5.55
N SER A 105 -17.14 5.89 -4.68
CA SER A 105 -17.81 4.82 -3.93
C SER A 105 -18.90 5.42 -3.02
N PRO A 106 -20.19 5.08 -3.19
CA PRO A 106 -21.28 5.65 -2.41
C PRO A 106 -21.10 5.45 -0.91
N ASP A 107 -20.67 4.25 -0.50
CA ASP A 107 -20.40 3.93 0.91
C ASP A 107 -19.32 4.82 1.52
N LEU A 108 -18.24 5.06 0.78
CA LEU A 108 -17.13 5.88 1.25
C LEU A 108 -17.55 7.35 1.36
N VAL A 109 -18.26 7.85 0.35
CA VAL A 109 -18.80 9.23 0.35
C VAL A 109 -19.80 9.43 1.49
N ALA A 110 -20.71 8.48 1.70
CA ALA A 110 -21.68 8.53 2.79
C ALA A 110 -21.01 8.49 4.18
N THR A 111 -19.95 7.69 4.33
CA THR A 111 -19.19 7.60 5.58
C THR A 111 -18.40 8.89 5.85
N ALA A 112 -17.76 9.45 4.82
CA ALA A 112 -17.05 10.73 4.93
C ALA A 112 -18.01 11.89 5.26
N GLN A 113 -19.22 11.90 4.65
CA GLN A 113 -20.24 12.91 4.94
C GLN A 113 -20.69 12.80 6.40
N ALA A 114 -20.97 11.58 6.88
CA ALA A 114 -21.34 11.35 8.26
C ALA A 114 -20.23 11.74 9.25
N ALA A 115 -18.95 11.55 8.88
CA ALA A 115 -17.83 12.00 9.70
C ALA A 115 -17.76 13.53 9.78
N LYS A 116 -17.96 14.21 8.64
CA LYS A 116 -18.03 15.68 8.56
C LYS A 116 -19.18 16.22 9.41
N ASP A 117 -20.37 15.64 9.27
CA ASP A 117 -21.57 16.01 10.05
C ASP A 117 -21.37 15.77 11.56
N ALA A 118 -20.53 14.80 11.93
CA ALA A 118 -20.16 14.48 13.31
C ALA A 118 -19.00 15.32 13.86
N GLY A 119 -18.53 16.33 13.12
CA GLY A 119 -17.51 17.30 13.56
C GLY A 119 -16.06 16.87 13.34
N ALA A 120 -15.81 15.90 12.46
CA ALA A 120 -14.45 15.54 12.04
C ALA A 120 -13.94 16.51 10.95
N LEU A 121 -12.62 16.77 10.95
CA LEU A 121 -11.95 17.38 9.81
C LEU A 121 -11.71 16.30 8.74
N VAL A 122 -12.30 16.44 7.56
CA VAL A 122 -12.21 15.45 6.48
C VAL A 122 -11.10 15.80 5.50
N VAL A 123 -10.09 14.93 5.42
CA VAL A 123 -9.01 14.99 4.42
C VAL A 123 -9.16 13.83 3.46
N ALA A 124 -9.21 14.11 2.15
CA ALA A 124 -9.38 13.09 1.13
C ALA A 124 -8.16 13.01 0.21
N PHE A 125 -7.53 11.83 0.17
CA PHE A 125 -6.48 11.48 -0.79
C PHE A 125 -7.14 10.83 -2.01
N VAL A 126 -7.29 11.56 -3.11
CA VAL A 126 -8.07 11.12 -4.28
C VAL A 126 -7.36 11.38 -5.60
N ASN A 127 -7.45 10.45 -6.57
CA ASN A 127 -6.86 10.64 -7.89
C ASN A 127 -7.77 11.42 -8.84
N VAL A 128 -9.08 11.15 -8.82
CA VAL A 128 -10.08 11.86 -9.62
C VAL A 128 -10.54 13.15 -8.91
N SER A 129 -10.03 14.30 -9.38
CA SER A 129 -10.18 15.60 -8.71
C SER A 129 -11.59 16.18 -8.72
N ASP A 130 -12.45 15.78 -9.65
CA ASP A 130 -13.84 16.21 -9.78
C ASP A 130 -14.84 15.21 -9.18
N SER A 131 -14.36 14.34 -8.29
CA SER A 131 -15.18 13.30 -7.65
C SER A 131 -16.03 13.83 -6.48
N PRO A 132 -17.13 13.13 -6.12
CA PRO A 132 -17.95 13.48 -4.96
C PRO A 132 -17.15 13.57 -3.66
N LEU A 133 -16.21 12.65 -3.44
CA LEU A 133 -15.38 12.66 -2.24
C LEU A 133 -14.42 13.87 -2.20
N ALA A 134 -13.86 14.27 -3.35
CA ALA A 134 -13.00 15.45 -3.44
C ALA A 134 -13.78 16.73 -3.15
N ALA A 135 -15.01 16.85 -3.67
CA ALA A 135 -15.89 17.99 -3.41
C ALA A 135 -16.36 18.08 -1.94
N LEU A 136 -16.47 16.94 -1.27
CA LEU A 136 -16.93 16.83 0.11
C LEU A 136 -15.84 17.22 1.14
N ALA A 137 -14.58 16.94 0.85
CA ALA A 137 -13.48 17.07 1.80
C ALA A 137 -13.22 18.52 2.22
N ASP A 138 -12.75 18.73 3.45
CA ASP A 138 -12.24 20.03 3.90
C ASP A 138 -10.86 20.30 3.28
N TYR A 139 -10.06 19.24 3.13
CA TYR A 139 -8.83 19.24 2.35
C TYR A 139 -8.82 18.09 1.36
N PHE A 140 -8.77 18.43 0.08
CA PHE A 140 -8.51 17.48 -0.98
C PHE A 140 -7.01 17.45 -1.30
N ILE A 141 -6.40 16.27 -1.18
CA ILE A 141 -5.01 16.01 -1.53
C ILE A 141 -5.00 15.15 -2.81
N PRO A 142 -4.72 15.76 -3.98
CA PRO A 142 -4.68 15.04 -5.24
C PRO A 142 -3.54 14.01 -5.30
N LEU A 143 -3.84 12.83 -5.83
CA LEU A 143 -2.83 11.78 -6.05
C LEU A 143 -1.97 12.01 -7.29
N HIS A 144 -2.46 12.81 -8.25
CA HIS A 144 -1.73 13.14 -9.48
C HIS A 144 -1.23 11.93 -10.30
N ALA A 145 -1.80 10.73 -10.10
CA ALA A 145 -1.39 9.52 -10.81
C ALA A 145 -1.86 9.49 -12.27
N GLY A 146 -2.76 10.41 -12.64
CA GLY A 146 -3.37 10.45 -13.95
C GLY A 146 -4.28 9.23 -14.19
N PRO A 147 -4.69 8.98 -15.45
CA PRO A 147 -5.48 7.81 -15.79
C PRO A 147 -4.69 6.52 -15.56
N GLU A 148 -5.30 5.55 -14.88
CA GLU A 148 -4.70 4.22 -14.62
C GLU A 148 -5.60 3.15 -15.24
N ASN A 149 -5.38 2.77 -16.49
CA ASN A 149 -6.29 1.97 -17.29
C ASN A 149 -6.21 0.46 -17.04
N SER A 150 -5.11 -0.04 -16.46
CA SER A 150 -5.09 -1.38 -15.89
C SER A 150 -6.15 -1.51 -14.80
N VAL A 151 -6.85 -2.64 -14.75
CA VAL A 151 -7.74 -2.94 -13.60
C VAL A 151 -6.92 -3.11 -12.33
N ALA A 152 -5.73 -3.70 -12.42
CA ALA A 152 -4.81 -3.80 -11.29
C ALA A 152 -4.14 -2.45 -11.04
N ALA A 153 -4.53 -1.77 -9.97
CA ALA A 153 -3.93 -0.52 -9.52
C ALA A 153 -2.44 -0.71 -9.17
N THR A 154 -1.59 0.24 -9.58
CA THR A 154 -0.14 0.24 -9.33
C THR A 154 0.34 1.63 -8.91
N LYS A 155 0.45 2.56 -9.86
CA LYS A 155 0.87 3.95 -9.61
C LYS A 155 -0.05 4.70 -8.68
N THR A 156 -1.37 4.45 -8.70
CA THR A 156 -2.27 5.11 -7.74
C THR A 156 -1.97 4.66 -6.31
N TYR A 157 -1.66 3.38 -6.10
CA TYR A 157 -1.29 2.88 -4.78
C TYR A 157 0.02 3.53 -4.29
N ILE A 158 1.06 3.56 -5.14
CA ILE A 158 2.34 4.20 -4.80
C ILE A 158 2.16 5.70 -4.53
N ALA A 159 1.41 6.41 -5.38
CA ALA A 159 1.11 7.83 -5.18
C ALA A 159 0.35 8.08 -3.86
N THR A 160 -0.50 7.13 -3.45
CA THR A 160 -1.18 7.20 -2.15
C THR A 160 -0.19 7.09 -1.00
N LEU A 161 0.70 6.08 -1.03
CA LEU A 161 1.74 5.92 -0.01
C LEU A 161 2.68 7.12 0.05
N ALA A 162 3.07 7.66 -1.10
CA ALA A 162 3.94 8.83 -1.20
C ALA A 162 3.28 10.09 -0.62
N ALA A 163 1.99 10.33 -0.90
CA ALA A 163 1.26 11.45 -0.31
C ALA A 163 1.12 11.32 1.21
N ILE A 164 0.84 10.12 1.72
CA ILE A 164 0.78 9.84 3.17
C ILE A 164 2.14 10.08 3.82
N LEU A 165 3.22 9.62 3.17
CA LEU A 165 4.59 9.81 3.63
C LEU A 165 4.94 11.31 3.68
N GLN A 166 4.67 12.06 2.60
CA GLN A 166 4.87 13.51 2.54
C GLN A 166 4.10 14.20 3.67
N PHE A 167 2.80 13.95 3.77
CA PHE A 167 1.95 14.50 4.82
C PHE A 167 2.51 14.22 6.22
N THR A 168 2.93 12.98 6.48
CA THR A 168 3.51 12.57 7.77
C THR A 168 4.88 13.22 8.05
N ALA A 169 5.72 13.35 7.02
CA ALA A 169 7.04 13.99 7.12
C ALA A 169 6.92 15.47 7.52
N HIS A 170 6.01 16.20 6.85
CA HIS A 170 5.74 17.60 7.17
C HIS A 170 5.04 17.76 8.53
N TRP A 171 4.14 16.84 8.90
CA TRP A 171 3.50 16.89 10.22
C TRP A 171 4.51 16.66 11.34
N SER A 172 5.32 15.62 11.25
CA SER A 172 6.34 15.28 12.26
C SER A 172 7.52 16.25 12.29
N ARG A 173 7.80 16.95 11.18
CA ARG A 173 9.03 17.75 10.96
C ARG A 173 10.31 16.94 11.13
N SER A 174 10.24 15.64 10.88
CA SER A 174 11.41 14.76 10.93
C SER A 174 12.31 15.03 9.73
N ALA A 175 13.49 15.62 9.96
CA ALA A 175 14.47 15.90 8.90
C ALA A 175 14.90 14.63 8.12
N PRO A 176 15.16 13.48 8.78
CA PRO A 176 15.43 12.23 8.06
C PRO A 176 14.27 11.79 7.16
N LEU A 177 13.02 11.97 7.62
CA LEU A 177 11.84 11.57 6.85
C LEU A 177 11.59 12.52 5.66
N LEU A 178 11.79 13.82 5.84
CA LEU A 178 11.72 14.80 4.76
C LEU A 178 12.75 14.50 3.67
N SER A 179 14.01 14.22 4.07
CA SER A 179 15.06 13.81 3.14
C SER A 179 14.71 12.52 2.39
N ALA A 180 14.03 11.58 3.04
CA ALA A 180 13.58 10.35 2.39
C ALA A 180 12.48 10.62 1.35
N VAL A 181 11.56 11.57 1.62
CA VAL A 181 10.53 11.97 0.65
C VAL A 181 11.16 12.61 -0.59
N ASP A 182 12.15 13.49 -0.41
CA ASP A 182 12.81 14.20 -1.52
C ASP A 182 13.46 13.22 -2.52
N ASN A 183 14.03 12.11 -2.01
CA ASN A 183 14.71 11.10 -2.83
C ASN A 183 13.78 10.02 -3.41
N LEU A 184 12.55 9.90 -2.91
CA LEU A 184 11.64 8.78 -3.20
C LEU A 184 11.39 8.58 -4.69
N SER A 185 11.22 9.67 -5.45
CA SER A 185 10.95 9.61 -6.90
C SER A 185 12.07 8.91 -7.68
N THR A 186 13.32 9.19 -7.33
CA THR A 186 14.51 8.59 -7.98
C THR A 186 14.68 7.14 -7.54
N ASP A 187 14.46 6.86 -6.25
CA ASP A 187 14.54 5.50 -5.71
C ASP A 187 13.47 4.59 -6.31
N LEU A 188 12.26 5.11 -6.61
CA LEU A 188 11.20 4.36 -7.29
C LEU A 188 11.60 3.95 -8.72
N LEU A 189 12.27 4.82 -9.46
CA LEU A 189 12.77 4.49 -10.80
C LEU A 189 13.79 3.34 -10.72
N GLN A 190 14.71 3.40 -9.74
CA GLN A 190 15.68 2.31 -9.51
C GLN A 190 14.99 1.02 -9.07
N ALA A 191 14.02 1.10 -8.16
CA ALA A 191 13.29 -0.06 -7.67
C ALA A 191 12.48 -0.75 -8.79
N ALA A 192 11.99 0.00 -9.78
CA ALA A 192 11.30 -0.56 -10.94
C ALA A 192 12.23 -1.37 -11.88
N ASP A 193 13.55 -1.21 -11.75
CA ASP A 193 14.57 -1.92 -12.55
C ASP A 193 15.18 -3.12 -11.83
N LEU A 194 14.81 -3.36 -10.56
CA LEU A 194 15.29 -4.51 -9.80
C LEU A 194 14.71 -5.82 -10.35
N ASP A 195 15.58 -6.78 -10.64
CA ASP A 195 15.19 -8.08 -11.20
C ASP A 195 14.72 -9.04 -10.10
N TRP A 196 13.41 -9.24 -10.03
CA TRP A 196 12.78 -10.21 -9.14
C TRP A 196 12.35 -11.50 -9.88
N SER A 197 12.94 -11.81 -11.04
CA SER A 197 12.64 -13.01 -11.82
C SER A 197 12.90 -14.32 -11.07
N ALA A 198 13.73 -14.31 -10.03
CA ALA A 198 13.91 -15.46 -9.15
C ALA A 198 12.61 -15.86 -8.43
N ALA A 199 11.80 -14.88 -8.01
CA ALA A 199 10.50 -15.15 -7.38
C ALA A 199 9.50 -15.74 -8.39
N THR A 200 9.47 -15.26 -9.64
CA THR A 200 8.53 -15.78 -10.65
C THR A 200 8.79 -17.26 -10.96
N LYS A 201 10.05 -17.71 -10.94
CA LYS A 201 10.40 -19.12 -11.13
C LYS A 201 9.75 -20.02 -10.07
N ILE A 202 9.76 -19.61 -8.80
CA ILE A 202 9.11 -20.35 -7.70
C ILE A 202 7.59 -20.28 -7.83
N LEU A 203 7.06 -19.07 -8.05
CA LEU A 203 5.61 -18.82 -8.00
C LEU A 203 4.86 -19.31 -9.25
N SER A 204 5.55 -19.52 -10.38
CA SER A 204 4.96 -20.00 -11.63
C SER A 204 4.20 -21.33 -11.45
N ASN A 205 4.68 -22.21 -10.57
CA ASN A 205 4.07 -23.50 -10.27
C ASN A 205 3.32 -23.53 -8.92
N ALA A 206 3.29 -22.41 -8.20
CA ALA A 206 2.59 -22.33 -6.92
C ALA A 206 1.07 -22.39 -7.12
N ARG A 207 0.37 -22.82 -6.05
CA ARG A 207 -1.09 -22.77 -5.95
C ARG A 207 -1.54 -21.88 -4.79
N ASN A 208 -0.84 -21.99 -3.68
CA ASN A 208 -1.00 -21.18 -2.49
C ASN A 208 0.37 -20.84 -1.90
N PHE A 209 0.46 -19.72 -1.20
CA PHE A 209 1.65 -19.26 -0.50
C PHE A 209 1.32 -18.10 0.43
N PHE A 210 2.26 -17.75 1.31
CA PHE A 210 2.12 -16.60 2.20
C PHE A 210 2.93 -15.40 1.74
N VAL A 211 2.38 -14.22 2.03
CA VAL A 211 3.08 -12.94 1.92
C VAL A 211 3.19 -12.36 3.33
N ILE A 212 4.42 -12.11 3.78
CA ILE A 212 4.71 -11.72 5.16
C ILE A 212 5.23 -10.30 5.20
N GLY A 213 4.73 -9.53 6.14
CA GLY A 213 5.24 -8.21 6.51
C GLY A 213 4.95 -7.91 7.97
N ARG A 214 5.48 -6.80 8.50
CA ARG A 214 5.17 -6.33 9.85
C ARG A 214 5.31 -4.82 9.92
N GLY A 215 4.45 -4.15 10.69
CA GLY A 215 4.47 -2.69 10.70
C GLY A 215 4.07 -2.13 9.35
N THR A 216 4.80 -1.13 8.87
CA THR A 216 4.53 -0.48 7.57
C THR A 216 4.57 -1.47 6.39
N SER A 217 5.41 -2.51 6.44
CA SER A 217 5.45 -3.53 5.38
C SER A 217 4.26 -4.48 5.37
N PHE A 218 3.47 -4.55 6.45
CA PHE A 218 2.25 -5.37 6.44
C PHE A 218 1.20 -4.80 5.47
N GLY A 219 1.11 -3.48 5.34
CA GLY A 219 0.23 -2.85 4.35
C GLY A 219 0.56 -3.27 2.92
N ILE A 220 1.84 -3.33 2.55
CA ILE A 220 2.24 -3.80 1.21
C ILE A 220 2.13 -5.33 1.06
N ALA A 221 2.24 -6.10 2.16
CA ALA A 221 2.02 -7.55 2.12
C ALA A 221 0.56 -7.87 1.74
N GLN A 222 -0.39 -7.14 2.33
CA GLN A 222 -1.81 -7.23 1.97
C GLN A 222 -2.04 -6.84 0.50
N GLU A 223 -1.39 -5.77 0.03
CA GLU A 223 -1.48 -5.36 -1.36
C GLU A 223 -0.93 -6.41 -2.33
N ALA A 224 0.25 -6.95 -2.04
CA ALA A 224 0.83 -7.98 -2.87
C ALA A 224 -0.05 -9.23 -2.94
N ALA A 225 -0.56 -9.69 -1.79
CA ALA A 225 -1.50 -10.82 -1.76
C ALA A 225 -2.77 -10.56 -2.58
N LEU A 226 -3.32 -9.35 -2.54
CA LEU A 226 -4.44 -8.96 -3.40
C LEU A 226 -4.06 -9.04 -4.88
N LYS A 227 -2.92 -8.48 -5.29
CA LYS A 227 -2.51 -8.52 -6.70
C LYS A 227 -2.21 -9.91 -7.22
N PHE A 228 -1.65 -10.80 -6.40
CA PHE A 228 -1.51 -12.20 -6.79
C PHE A 228 -2.86 -12.89 -7.07
N LYS A 229 -3.87 -12.60 -6.25
CA LYS A 229 -5.24 -13.11 -6.46
C LYS A 229 -5.86 -12.53 -7.72
N GLU A 230 -5.78 -11.21 -7.90
CA GLU A 230 -6.40 -10.49 -9.02
C GLU A 230 -5.75 -10.86 -10.36
N THR A 231 -4.42 -10.82 -10.46
CA THR A 231 -3.73 -10.85 -11.76
C THR A 231 -3.20 -12.23 -12.14
N SER A 232 -2.91 -13.08 -11.16
CA SER A 232 -2.16 -14.33 -11.39
C SER A 232 -2.93 -15.60 -11.02
N GLY A 233 -4.17 -15.46 -10.53
CA GLY A 233 -5.02 -16.57 -10.09
C GLY A 233 -4.37 -17.40 -8.99
N LEU A 234 -3.59 -16.75 -8.11
CA LEU A 234 -2.86 -17.42 -7.04
C LEU A 234 -3.52 -17.13 -5.70
N HIS A 235 -3.70 -18.16 -4.88
CA HIS A 235 -4.18 -17.99 -3.52
C HIS A 235 -3.02 -17.52 -2.63
N ALA A 236 -2.77 -16.22 -2.64
CA ALA A 236 -1.85 -15.58 -1.73
C ALA A 236 -2.61 -15.04 -0.50
N GLU A 237 -2.07 -15.32 0.68
CA GLU A 237 -2.60 -14.80 1.95
C GLU A 237 -1.53 -13.97 2.65
N ALA A 238 -1.92 -12.77 3.10
CA ALA A 238 -1.03 -11.87 3.80
C ALA A 238 -1.10 -12.10 5.32
N TYR A 239 0.04 -12.27 5.97
CA TYR A 239 0.14 -12.38 7.41
C TYR A 239 1.12 -11.39 8.00
N SER A 240 0.77 -10.85 9.17
CA SER A 240 1.74 -10.18 10.02
C SER A 240 2.75 -11.21 10.49
N ALA A 241 4.05 -10.90 10.43
CA ALA A 241 5.10 -11.77 10.96
C ALA A 241 4.87 -12.14 12.44
N ALA A 242 4.20 -11.26 13.20
CA ALA A 242 3.83 -11.52 14.59
C ALA A 242 2.74 -12.60 14.74
N GLU A 243 1.86 -12.75 13.75
CA GLU A 243 0.68 -13.64 13.82
C GLU A 243 0.92 -15.00 13.18
N VAL A 244 1.97 -15.16 12.37
CA VAL A 244 2.27 -16.44 11.69
C VAL A 244 2.38 -17.60 12.69
N LYS A 245 2.97 -17.37 13.87
CA LYS A 245 3.14 -18.41 14.90
C LYS A 245 1.83 -18.79 15.60
N HIS A 246 0.75 -18.04 15.39
CA HIS A 246 -0.55 -18.23 16.04
C HIS A 246 -1.57 -18.99 15.19
N GLY A 247 -1.11 -19.74 14.19
CA GLY A 247 -1.97 -20.60 13.36
C GLY A 247 -1.39 -20.89 11.97
N PRO A 248 -1.02 -19.86 11.19
CA PRO A 248 -0.55 -20.02 9.81
C PRO A 248 0.65 -20.96 9.67
N MET A 249 1.52 -21.02 10.68
CA MET A 249 2.68 -21.92 10.72
C MET A 249 2.31 -23.41 10.53
N ALA A 250 1.06 -23.81 10.82
CA ALA A 250 0.63 -25.20 10.71
C ALA A 250 0.68 -25.75 9.27
N ILE A 251 0.58 -24.89 8.25
CA ILE A 251 0.65 -25.31 6.85
C ILE A 251 2.02 -25.04 6.20
N VAL A 252 2.93 -24.41 6.93
CA VAL A 252 4.29 -24.15 6.46
C VAL A 252 5.14 -25.40 6.67
N GLY A 253 5.70 -25.90 5.58
CA GLY A 253 6.61 -27.04 5.60
C GLY A 253 7.48 -27.07 4.34
N GLN A 254 8.00 -28.25 4.03
CA GLN A 254 8.90 -28.46 2.89
C GLN A 254 8.31 -27.89 1.61
N ASP A 255 9.11 -27.08 0.91
CA ASP A 255 8.79 -26.47 -0.38
C ASP A 255 7.67 -25.44 -0.41
N PHE A 256 7.02 -25.14 0.72
CA PHE A 256 5.95 -24.14 0.80
C PHE A 256 6.50 -22.74 0.48
N PRO A 257 5.98 -22.02 -0.55
CA PRO A 257 6.53 -20.72 -0.91
C PRO A 257 6.13 -19.64 0.10
N ILE A 258 7.03 -18.71 0.38
CA ILE A 258 6.78 -17.55 1.23
C ILE A 258 7.48 -16.35 0.64
N LEU A 259 6.76 -15.25 0.41
CA LEU A 259 7.34 -13.95 0.06
C LEU A 259 7.40 -13.09 1.32
N VAL A 260 8.56 -12.54 1.66
CA VAL A 260 8.75 -11.71 2.85
C VAL A 260 9.21 -10.32 2.44
N PHE A 261 8.48 -9.30 2.91
CA PHE A 261 8.90 -7.91 2.86
C PHE A 261 9.50 -7.53 4.21
N ARG A 262 10.79 -7.24 4.22
CA ARG A 262 11.56 -6.89 5.42
C ARG A 262 12.04 -5.45 5.30
N GLN A 263 11.96 -4.69 6.38
CA GLN A 263 12.50 -3.34 6.47
C GLN A 263 13.41 -3.21 7.68
N GLU A 264 14.40 -2.33 7.61
CA GLU A 264 15.38 -2.08 8.70
C GLU A 264 14.80 -1.11 9.75
N ASP A 265 13.70 -1.49 10.40
CA ASP A 265 13.09 -0.75 11.51
C ASP A 265 13.02 -1.59 12.81
N GLN A 266 12.29 -1.12 13.82
CA GLN A 266 12.12 -1.81 15.10
C GLN A 266 11.43 -3.19 14.98
N THR A 267 10.89 -3.54 13.81
CA THR A 267 10.29 -4.85 13.55
C THR A 267 11.29 -5.85 12.94
N ALA A 268 12.47 -5.39 12.51
CA ALA A 268 13.47 -6.17 11.78
C ALA A 268 13.80 -7.52 12.47
N GLU A 269 14.24 -7.51 13.72
CA GLU A 269 14.62 -8.73 14.45
C GLU A 269 13.51 -9.78 14.48
N SER A 270 12.26 -9.32 14.57
CA SER A 270 11.12 -10.21 14.61
C SER A 270 10.76 -10.82 13.25
N ILE A 271 10.99 -10.08 12.16
CA ILE A 271 10.86 -10.60 10.80
C ILE A 271 11.99 -11.60 10.55
N ASP A 272 13.22 -11.23 10.90
CA ASP A 272 14.41 -12.07 10.74
C ASP A 272 14.24 -13.42 11.45
N SER A 273 13.76 -13.43 12.71
CA SER A 273 13.47 -14.67 13.44
C SER A 273 12.43 -15.55 12.77
N VAL A 274 11.43 -14.96 12.11
CA VAL A 274 10.39 -15.70 11.39
C VAL A 274 10.94 -16.27 10.07
N VAL A 275 11.78 -15.52 9.37
CA VAL A 275 12.48 -15.98 8.16
C VAL A 275 13.35 -17.21 8.47
N GLU A 276 14.15 -17.16 9.53
CA GLU A 276 15.02 -18.27 9.95
C GLU A 276 14.20 -19.52 10.32
N ASP A 277 13.08 -19.38 11.02
CA ASP A 277 12.19 -20.49 11.36
C ASP A 277 11.58 -21.13 10.10
N PHE A 278 11.18 -20.33 9.11
CA PHE A 278 10.71 -20.83 7.82
C PHE A 278 11.78 -21.60 7.05
N ILE A 279 13.00 -21.06 6.99
CA ILE A 279 14.15 -21.72 6.32
C ILE A 279 14.45 -23.05 7.01
N GLY A 280 14.48 -23.07 8.35
CA GLY A 280 14.71 -24.29 9.14
C GLY A 280 13.65 -25.37 8.94
N ARG A 281 12.44 -25.00 8.48
CA ARG A 281 11.34 -25.91 8.13
C ARG A 281 11.36 -26.38 6.67
N GLY A 282 12.33 -25.93 5.88
CA GLY A 282 12.44 -26.27 4.46
C GLY A 282 11.48 -25.51 3.55
N ALA A 283 10.90 -24.41 4.02
CA ALA A 283 10.05 -23.55 3.19
C ALA A 283 10.89 -22.84 2.10
N ARG A 284 10.26 -22.53 0.97
CA ARG A 284 10.88 -21.74 -0.10
C ARG A 284 10.68 -20.24 0.15
N VAL A 285 11.56 -19.69 0.97
CA VAL A 285 11.53 -18.27 1.34
C VAL A 285 12.14 -17.41 0.23
N MET A 286 11.37 -16.44 -0.26
CA MET A 286 11.80 -15.33 -1.08
C MET A 286 11.73 -14.08 -0.22
N VAL A 287 12.83 -13.34 -0.08
CA VAL A 287 12.92 -12.22 0.86
C VAL A 287 13.50 -11.00 0.18
N ALA A 288 12.91 -9.84 0.44
CA ALA A 288 13.42 -8.55 -0.01
C ALA A 288 13.61 -7.62 1.20
N GLY A 289 14.73 -6.91 1.24
CA GLY A 289 15.07 -5.95 2.30
C GLY A 289 16.10 -6.42 3.34
N LYS A 290 16.59 -7.66 3.19
CA LYS A 290 17.82 -8.21 3.79
C LYS A 290 18.11 -9.57 3.17
N ASP A 291 19.39 -9.90 3.05
CA ASP A 291 19.84 -11.22 2.58
C ASP A 291 19.90 -12.25 3.72
N PHE A 292 19.47 -13.47 3.44
CA PHE A 292 19.53 -14.61 4.34
C PHE A 292 20.13 -15.83 3.65
N ASP A 293 20.93 -16.59 4.39
CA ASP A 293 21.43 -17.89 3.92
C ASP A 293 20.27 -18.90 3.86
N GLY A 294 20.13 -19.59 2.73
CA GLY A 294 19.04 -20.55 2.51
C GLY A 294 17.73 -19.95 1.98
N ALA A 295 17.68 -18.63 1.78
CA ALA A 295 16.57 -17.96 1.09
C ALA A 295 16.92 -17.61 -0.36
N VAL A 296 15.88 -17.30 -1.14
CA VAL A 296 16.01 -16.57 -2.41
C VAL A 296 15.98 -15.08 -2.11
N ASN A 297 17.18 -14.47 -2.07
CA ASN A 297 17.35 -13.05 -1.80
C ASN A 297 16.98 -12.24 -3.06
N LEU A 298 15.96 -11.39 -2.92
CA LEU A 298 15.48 -10.50 -3.98
C LEU A 298 16.19 -9.15 -3.85
N PRO A 299 16.70 -8.57 -4.95
CA PRO A 299 17.37 -7.28 -4.92
C PRO A 299 16.48 -6.18 -4.31
N TYR A 300 17.10 -5.27 -3.55
CA TYR A 300 16.42 -4.15 -2.92
C TYR A 300 17.35 -2.93 -2.85
N ILE A 301 16.80 -1.74 -2.66
CA ILE A 301 17.58 -0.52 -2.48
C ILE A 301 18.05 -0.43 -1.02
N VAL A 302 19.37 -0.34 -0.81
CA VAL A 302 20.01 -0.24 0.51
C VAL A 302 20.12 1.20 0.99
N ASP A 303 20.45 1.40 2.27
CA ASP A 303 20.74 2.71 2.88
C ASP A 303 19.66 3.76 2.64
N ARG A 304 18.39 3.37 2.88
CA ARG A 304 17.23 4.26 2.82
C ARG A 304 16.48 4.27 4.13
N HIS A 305 15.75 5.36 4.36
CA HIS A 305 14.93 5.49 5.56
C HIS A 305 13.89 4.34 5.61
N PRO A 306 13.70 3.66 6.75
CA PRO A 306 12.83 2.48 6.80
C PRO A 306 11.38 2.73 6.40
N ALA A 307 10.90 3.97 6.59
CA ALA A 307 9.56 4.39 6.16
C ALA A 307 9.33 4.36 4.63
N VAL A 308 10.38 4.52 3.81
CA VAL A 308 10.25 4.43 2.33
C VAL A 308 10.42 3.01 1.81
N ALA A 309 11.09 2.14 2.56
CA ALA A 309 11.40 0.78 2.12
C ALA A 309 10.17 0.01 1.61
N PRO A 310 8.99 0.00 2.29
CA PRO A 310 7.80 -0.66 1.75
C PRO A 310 7.36 -0.13 0.38
N ILE A 311 7.48 1.17 0.14
CA ILE A 311 7.09 1.78 -1.14
C ILE A 311 8.01 1.32 -2.27
N LEU A 312 9.31 1.18 -1.99
CA LEU A 312 10.28 0.67 -2.95
C LEU A 312 10.09 -0.83 -3.21
N LEU A 313 9.83 -1.62 -2.16
CA LEU A 313 9.58 -3.05 -2.29
C LEU A 313 8.31 -3.35 -3.11
N VAL A 314 7.23 -2.60 -2.90
CA VAL A 314 6.00 -2.78 -3.69
C VAL A 314 6.18 -2.36 -5.15
N GLN A 315 7.03 -1.38 -5.43
CA GLN A 315 7.39 -0.99 -6.81
C GLN A 315 8.06 -2.14 -7.58
N SER A 316 9.06 -2.80 -6.99
CA SER A 316 9.71 -3.97 -7.60
C SER A 316 8.73 -5.14 -7.73
N PHE A 317 7.90 -5.36 -6.71
CA PHE A 317 6.84 -6.36 -6.73
C PHE A 317 5.87 -6.18 -7.91
N TYR A 318 5.44 -4.96 -8.24
CA TYR A 318 4.50 -4.75 -9.36
C TYR A 318 5.07 -5.20 -10.71
N ILE A 319 6.36 -4.97 -10.95
CA ILE A 319 7.04 -5.42 -12.17
C ILE A 319 7.08 -6.96 -12.22
N MET A 320 7.40 -7.57 -11.09
CA MET A 320 7.45 -9.03 -10.94
C MET A 320 6.08 -9.70 -11.11
N VAL A 321 5.04 -9.22 -10.43
CA VAL A 321 3.70 -9.85 -10.47
C VAL A 321 3.04 -9.70 -11.85
N ASN A 322 3.30 -8.61 -12.55
CA ASN A 322 2.91 -8.45 -13.95
C ASN A 322 3.56 -9.54 -14.84
N ALA A 323 4.87 -9.73 -14.71
CA ALA A 323 5.57 -10.76 -15.48
C ALA A 323 5.08 -12.18 -15.12
N LEU A 324 4.79 -12.44 -13.84
CA LEU A 324 4.21 -13.69 -13.37
C LEU A 324 2.80 -13.94 -13.96
N SER A 325 1.96 -12.90 -14.01
CA SER A 325 0.61 -12.97 -14.60
C SER A 325 0.67 -13.46 -16.05
N VAL A 326 1.50 -12.82 -16.88
CA VAL A 326 1.71 -13.20 -18.28
C VAL A 326 2.30 -14.60 -18.41
N MET A 327 3.30 -14.95 -17.58
CA MET A 327 3.91 -16.28 -17.57
C MET A 327 2.90 -17.39 -17.26
N ARG A 328 1.90 -17.09 -16.43
CA ARG A 328 0.81 -18.01 -16.08
C ARG A 328 -0.37 -17.97 -17.06
N GLY A 329 -0.25 -17.21 -18.15
CA GLY A 329 -1.27 -17.11 -19.20
C GLY A 329 -2.43 -16.16 -18.89
N TYR A 330 -2.29 -15.29 -17.89
CA TYR A 330 -3.29 -14.27 -17.55
C TYR A 330 -2.97 -12.93 -18.21
N ASN A 331 -4.00 -12.08 -18.33
CA ASN A 331 -3.85 -10.68 -18.71
C ASN A 331 -4.06 -9.78 -17.47
N PRO A 332 -3.00 -9.14 -16.94
CA PRO A 332 -3.12 -8.31 -15.74
C PRO A 332 -3.97 -7.04 -15.95
N ASP A 333 -4.12 -6.59 -17.19
CA ASP A 333 -4.92 -5.39 -17.52
C ASP A 333 -6.43 -5.68 -17.46
N LYS A 334 -6.81 -6.95 -17.62
CA LYS A 334 -8.21 -7.41 -17.69
C LYS A 334 -8.37 -8.74 -16.94
N PRO A 335 -8.18 -8.75 -15.61
CA PRO A 335 -8.32 -9.95 -14.81
C PRO A 335 -9.78 -10.46 -14.85
N PRO A 336 -10.00 -11.78 -14.78
CA PRO A 336 -11.35 -12.35 -14.85
C PRO A 336 -12.24 -11.85 -13.71
N HIS A 337 -13.52 -11.57 -14.00
CA HIS A 337 -14.56 -11.22 -13.01
C HIS A 337 -14.36 -9.91 -12.23
N LEU A 338 -13.43 -9.05 -12.65
CA LEU A 338 -13.17 -7.77 -11.98
C LEU A 338 -13.41 -6.59 -12.92
N ASN A 339 -14.06 -5.55 -12.37
CA ASN A 339 -14.19 -4.23 -12.99
C ASN A 339 -13.33 -3.25 -12.20
N LYS A 340 -12.79 -2.23 -12.88
CA LYS A 340 -11.90 -1.24 -12.27
C LYS A 340 -12.57 -0.38 -11.19
N VAL A 341 -13.86 -0.07 -11.35
CA VAL A 341 -14.66 0.61 -10.32
C VAL A 341 -15.69 -0.39 -9.81
N THR A 342 -15.56 -0.74 -8.53
CA THR A 342 -16.54 -1.58 -7.85
C THR A 342 -17.65 -0.71 -7.27
N GLU A 343 -18.85 -0.80 -7.82
CA GLU A 343 -20.06 -0.26 -7.21
C GLU A 343 -20.51 -1.22 -6.11
N THR A 344 -20.45 -0.77 -4.85
CA THR A 344 -21.04 -1.50 -3.71
C THR A 344 -22.37 -0.84 -3.38
N VAL A 345 -23.42 -1.67 -3.27
CA VAL A 345 -24.80 -1.27 -2.89
C VAL A 345 -24.96 -1.42 -1.39
#